data_AF-A0A2E7AQQ1-F1
#
_entry.id   AF-A0A2E7AQQ1-F1
#
_cell.length_a   1.000
_cell.length_b   1.000
_cell.length_c   1.000
_cell.angle_alpha   90.00
_cell.angle_beta   90.00
_cell.angle_gamma   90.00
#
_symmetry.space_group_name_H-M   'P 1'
#
loop_
_entity.id
_entity.type
_entity.pdbx_description
1 polymer ?
#
loop_
_entity_poly.entity_id
_entity_poly.type
_entity_poly.pdbx_seq_one_letter_code
_entity_poly.pdbx_strand_id
1 'polypeptide(L)'
;MHNFANTLIAALLLATASTLADLIWALWVPEHRAIYGLIHGALLFMTLGLVLAVLAARDRDVSDCRRLLTLAAIGELLAGLGGAAAFYAMFPLIGWWAMLVAWMGLWILTAFLNRWIQDSTEPLSVTFGRGTAAALLSGAAFYLAVYPIWLGGQTRNPAYALNFASWFVAFLPGFACLLLQKRQTGAIERTEGIGF
;
A
#
# COMPACT_ATOMS: atom_id res chain seq x y z
N MET A 1 -20.23 5.66 0.64
CA MET A 1 -20.25 4.21 0.94
C MET A 1 -19.21 3.43 0.13
N HIS A 2 -19.06 3.71 -1.18
CA HIS A 2 -18.05 3.05 -2.03
C HIS A 2 -16.61 3.14 -1.49
N ASN A 3 -16.16 4.31 -1.02
CA ASN A 3 -14.77 4.48 -0.55
C ASN A 3 -14.42 3.65 0.69
N PHE A 4 -15.35 3.50 1.63
CA PHE A 4 -15.14 2.67 2.81
C PHE A 4 -15.08 1.17 2.45
N ALA A 5 -15.97 0.72 1.57
CA ALA A 5 -15.92 -0.64 1.04
C ALA A 5 -14.60 -0.91 0.29
N ASN A 6 -14.13 0.05 -0.51
CA ASN A 6 -12.85 -0.03 -1.23
C ASN A 6 -11.66 -0.14 -0.25
N THR A 7 -11.67 0.63 0.85
CA THR A 7 -10.68 0.49 1.93
C THR A 7 -10.66 -0.91 2.52
N LEU A 8 -11.83 -1.48 2.87
CA LEU A 8 -11.92 -2.82 3.41
C LEU A 8 -11.46 -3.89 2.41
N ILE A 9 -11.91 -3.79 1.16
CA ILE A 9 -11.53 -4.73 0.09
C ILE A 9 -10.02 -4.70 -0.13
N ALA A 10 -9.42 -3.51 -0.24
CA ALA A 10 -7.98 -3.39 -0.43
C ALA A 10 -7.20 -4.00 0.74
N ALA A 11 -7.59 -3.69 1.98
CA ALA A 11 -6.95 -4.25 3.17
C ALA A 11 -7.09 -5.78 3.23
N LEU A 12 -8.27 -6.33 2.92
CA LEU A 12 -8.51 -7.79 2.91
C LEU A 12 -7.68 -8.50 1.84
N LEU A 13 -7.63 -7.95 0.62
CA LEU A 13 -6.87 -8.54 -0.48
C LEU A 13 -5.37 -8.55 -0.20
N LEU A 14 -4.82 -7.45 0.32
CA LEU A 14 -3.40 -7.37 0.62
C LEU A 14 -3.02 -8.15 1.88
N ALA A 15 -3.92 -8.24 2.87
CA ALA A 15 -3.72 -9.14 4.01
C ALA A 15 -3.69 -10.61 3.57
N THR A 16 -4.57 -10.99 2.64
CA THR A 16 -4.56 -12.33 2.04
C THR A 16 -3.24 -12.59 1.30
N ALA A 17 -2.82 -11.66 0.43
CA ALA A 17 -1.58 -11.78 -0.33
C ALA A 17 -0.35 -11.89 0.57
N SER A 18 -0.30 -11.09 1.65
CA SER A 18 0.82 -11.10 2.60
C SER A 18 0.84 -12.37 3.44
N THR A 19 -0.32 -12.88 3.85
CA THR A 19 -0.42 -14.15 4.58
C THR A 19 -0.01 -15.33 3.70
N LEU A 20 -0.41 -15.32 2.42
CA LEU A 20 0.05 -16.32 1.46
C LEU A 20 1.56 -16.22 1.22
N ALA A 21 2.11 -15.01 1.21
CA ALA A 21 3.55 -14.84 1.12
C ALA A 21 4.29 -15.36 2.36
N ASP A 22 3.75 -15.15 3.57
CA ASP A 22 4.28 -15.73 4.81
C ASP A 22 4.25 -17.27 4.76
N LEU A 23 3.15 -17.85 4.27
CA LEU A 23 3.02 -19.28 4.02
C LEU A 23 4.08 -19.77 3.03
N ILE A 24 4.28 -19.03 1.94
CA ILE A 24 5.28 -19.40 0.94
C ILE A 24 6.69 -19.38 1.54
N TRP A 25 6.97 -18.36 2.34
CA TRP A 25 8.26 -18.22 3.02
C TRP A 25 8.53 -19.36 3.99
N ALA A 26 7.51 -19.76 4.76
CA ALA A 26 7.62 -20.83 5.73
C ALA A 26 7.83 -22.21 5.09
N LEU A 27 7.20 -22.47 3.93
CA LEU A 27 7.20 -23.79 3.30
C LEU A 27 8.32 -24.00 2.27
N TRP A 28 8.67 -22.97 1.50
CA TRP A 28 9.53 -23.13 0.31
C TRP A 28 10.79 -22.26 0.32
N VAL A 29 11.02 -21.41 1.32
CA VAL A 29 12.23 -20.57 1.41
C VAL A 29 13.13 -21.06 2.55
N PRO A 30 14.06 -22.01 2.28
CA PRO A 30 14.87 -22.64 3.31
C PRO A 30 15.93 -21.71 3.91
N GLU A 31 16.40 -20.71 3.15
CA GLU A 31 17.38 -19.72 3.58
C GLU A 31 16.94 -18.33 3.13
N HIS A 32 17.00 -17.36 4.05
CA HIS A 32 16.66 -15.98 3.74
C HIS A 32 17.76 -15.34 2.88
N ARG A 33 17.45 -15.11 1.59
CA ARG A 33 18.33 -14.46 0.61
C ARG A 33 17.69 -13.17 0.11
N ALA A 34 18.51 -12.15 -0.16
CA ALA A 34 18.03 -10.84 -0.59
C ALA A 34 17.14 -10.90 -1.84
N ILE A 35 17.45 -11.80 -2.78
CA ILE A 35 16.67 -11.98 -3.99
C ILE A 35 15.22 -12.38 -3.71
N TYR A 36 14.96 -13.19 -2.67
CA TYR A 36 13.61 -13.56 -2.29
C TYR A 36 12.83 -12.37 -1.74
N GLY A 37 13.47 -11.50 -0.95
CA GLY A 37 12.84 -10.27 -0.45
C GLY A 37 12.57 -9.26 -1.55
N LEU A 38 13.48 -9.12 -2.52
CA LEU A 38 13.27 -8.27 -3.69
C LEU A 38 12.08 -8.75 -4.54
N ILE A 39 12.01 -10.05 -4.83
CA ILE A 39 10.89 -10.64 -5.57
C ILE A 39 9.58 -10.47 -4.78
N HIS A 40 9.60 -10.73 -3.48
CA HIS A 40 8.43 -10.57 -2.62
C HIS A 40 7.92 -9.12 -2.59
N GLY A 41 8.81 -8.15 -2.34
CA GLY A 41 8.46 -6.73 -2.37
C GLY A 41 7.87 -6.32 -3.72
N ALA A 42 8.52 -6.73 -4.82
CA ALA A 42 8.03 -6.44 -6.17
C ALA A 42 6.63 -7.01 -6.44
N LEU A 43 6.38 -8.28 -6.11
CA LEU A 43 5.10 -8.94 -6.38
C LEU A 43 3.97 -8.46 -5.45
N LEU A 44 4.27 -8.23 -4.18
CA LEU A 44 3.28 -7.73 -3.22
C LEU A 44 2.82 -6.31 -3.60
N PHE A 45 3.75 -5.44 -3.98
CA PHE A 45 3.39 -4.10 -4.43
C PHE A 45 2.80 -4.08 -5.85
N MET A 46 3.21 -4.97 -6.75
CA MET A 46 2.47 -5.15 -8.00
C MET A 46 0.99 -5.48 -7.72
N THR A 47 0.72 -6.34 -6.73
CA THR A 47 -0.64 -6.68 -6.29
C THR A 47 -1.36 -5.45 -5.72
N LEU A 48 -0.67 -4.63 -4.92
CA LEU A 48 -1.19 -3.34 -4.45
C LEU A 48 -1.62 -2.43 -5.60
N GLY A 49 -0.77 -2.26 -6.61
CA GLY A 49 -1.06 -1.44 -7.79
C GLY A 49 -2.27 -1.95 -8.57
N LEU A 50 -2.36 -3.27 -8.77
CA LEU A 50 -3.52 -3.89 -9.43
C LEU A 50 -4.81 -3.66 -8.63
N VAL A 51 -4.78 -3.83 -7.30
CA VAL A 51 -5.95 -3.60 -6.45
C VAL A 51 -6.40 -2.14 -6.53
N LEU A 52 -5.48 -1.18 -6.39
CA LEU A 52 -5.80 0.24 -6.51
C LEU A 52 -6.35 0.58 -7.90
N ALA A 53 -5.79 -0.01 -8.95
CA ALA A 53 -6.24 0.19 -10.32
C ALA A 53 -7.65 -0.34 -10.57
N VAL A 54 -7.96 -1.55 -10.12
CA VAL A 54 -9.31 -2.13 -10.25
C VAL A 54 -10.34 -1.29 -9.51
N LEU A 55 -10.01 -0.84 -8.30
CA LEU A 55 -10.90 0.01 -7.51
C LEU A 55 -11.12 1.37 -8.18
N ALA A 56 -10.08 1.95 -8.79
CA ALA A 56 -10.18 3.21 -9.54
C ALA A 56 -10.94 3.05 -10.87
N ALA A 57 -10.79 1.90 -11.54
CA ALA A 57 -11.43 1.61 -12.82
C ALA A 57 -12.95 1.42 -12.70
N ARG A 58 -13.45 0.99 -11.53
CA ARG A 58 -14.89 0.81 -11.26
C ARG A 58 -15.72 2.07 -11.51
N ASP A 59 -15.12 3.24 -11.32
CA ASP A 59 -15.78 4.55 -11.42
C ASP A 59 -15.43 5.30 -12.72
N ARG A 60 -14.73 4.65 -13.67
CA ARG A 60 -14.26 5.26 -14.94
C ARG A 60 -14.79 4.52 -16.18
N ASP A 61 -14.70 5.18 -17.33
CA ASP A 61 -15.03 4.61 -18.64
C ASP A 61 -14.01 3.52 -19.06
N VAL A 62 -14.48 2.48 -19.74
CA VAL A 62 -13.81 1.17 -19.85
C VAL A 62 -12.58 1.20 -20.77
N SER A 63 -12.51 2.16 -21.70
CA SER A 63 -11.47 2.22 -22.75
C SER A 63 -10.04 2.42 -22.21
N ASP A 64 -9.87 3.01 -21.02
CA ASP A 64 -8.56 3.29 -20.41
C ASP A 64 -8.12 2.28 -19.33
N CYS A 65 -8.94 1.25 -19.05
CA CYS A 65 -8.70 0.32 -17.94
C CYS A 65 -7.39 -0.46 -18.08
N ARG A 66 -7.05 -0.92 -19.29
CA ARG A 66 -5.81 -1.68 -19.54
C ARG A 66 -4.56 -0.85 -19.26
N ARG A 67 -4.55 0.41 -19.72
CA ARG A 67 -3.43 1.31 -19.49
C ARG A 67 -3.27 1.61 -17.99
N LEU A 68 -4.39 1.86 -17.32
CA LEU A 68 -4.42 2.14 -15.89
C LEU A 68 -3.87 0.96 -15.07
N LEU A 69 -4.34 -0.27 -15.35
CA LEU A 69 -3.85 -1.49 -14.72
C LEU A 69 -2.34 -1.67 -14.91
N THR A 70 -1.85 -1.51 -16.15
CA THR A 70 -0.43 -1.67 -16.45
C THR A 70 0.43 -0.64 -15.73
N LEU A 71 0.04 0.65 -15.76
CA LEU A 71 0.81 1.71 -15.12
C LEU A 71 0.85 1.55 -13.59
N ALA A 72 -0.29 1.19 -12.98
CA ALA A 72 -0.35 0.95 -11.55
C ALA A 72 0.48 -0.26 -11.13
N ALA A 73 0.35 -1.38 -11.86
CA ALA A 73 1.11 -2.60 -11.59
C ALA A 73 2.62 -2.36 -11.68
N ILE A 74 3.09 -1.70 -12.76
CA ILE A 74 4.51 -1.41 -12.95
C ILE A 74 5.01 -0.37 -11.93
N GLY A 75 4.24 0.69 -11.70
CA GLY A 75 4.61 1.76 -10.77
C GLY A 75 4.83 1.22 -9.35
N GLU A 76 3.86 0.45 -8.85
CA GLU A 76 3.99 -0.15 -7.52
C GLU A 76 5.00 -1.31 -7.49
N LEU A 77 5.14 -2.10 -8.57
CA LEU A 77 6.22 -3.11 -8.65
C LEU A 77 7.59 -2.47 -8.45
N LEU A 78 7.86 -1.35 -9.14
CA LEU A 78 9.12 -0.62 -9.01
C LEU A 78 9.26 0.01 -7.62
N ALA A 79 8.16 0.51 -7.05
CA ALA A 79 8.14 0.99 -5.66
C ALA A 79 8.54 -0.13 -4.69
N GLY A 80 7.91 -1.30 -4.78
CA GLY A 80 8.20 -2.47 -3.94
C GLY A 80 9.63 -2.96 -4.09
N LEU A 81 10.16 -2.99 -5.32
CA LEU A 81 11.56 -3.33 -5.57
C LEU A 81 12.50 -2.31 -4.91
N GLY A 82 12.22 -1.01 -5.07
CA GLY A 82 12.98 0.07 -4.45
C GLY A 82 12.92 0.04 -2.93
N GLY A 83 11.75 -0.22 -2.34
CA GLY A 83 11.57 -0.36 -0.91
C GLY A 83 12.31 -1.56 -0.32
N ALA A 84 12.25 -2.72 -0.98
CA ALA A 84 13.00 -3.91 -0.59
C ALA A 84 14.51 -3.68 -0.72
N ALA A 85 14.98 -3.05 -1.80
CA ALA A 85 16.38 -2.68 -1.97
C ALA A 85 16.84 -1.71 -0.87
N ALA A 86 16.03 -0.70 -0.54
CA ALA A 86 16.30 0.24 0.55
C ALA A 86 16.38 -0.48 1.90
N PHE A 87 15.47 -1.42 2.17
CA PHE A 87 15.54 -2.26 3.37
C PHE A 87 16.90 -2.97 3.47
N TYR A 88 17.31 -3.70 2.42
CA TYR A 88 18.58 -4.42 2.45
C TYR A 88 19.80 -3.51 2.53
N ALA A 89 19.73 -2.31 1.96
CA ALA A 89 20.79 -1.31 2.07
C ALA A 89 20.90 -0.71 3.48
N MET A 90 19.76 -0.48 4.15
CA MET A 90 19.71 0.09 5.51
C MET A 90 19.92 -0.94 6.62
N PHE A 91 19.61 -2.22 6.36
CA PHE A 91 19.66 -3.28 7.36
C PHE A 91 21.01 -3.40 8.10
N PRO A 92 22.19 -3.26 7.46
CA PRO A 92 23.47 -3.29 8.17
C PRO A 92 23.67 -2.13 9.16
N LEU A 93 22.94 -1.01 9.00
CA LEU A 93 23.11 0.21 9.80
C LEU A 93 22.12 0.26 10.98
N ILE A 94 20.86 -0.11 10.73
CA ILE A 94 19.77 0.06 11.71
C ILE A 94 18.99 -1.24 11.99
N GLY A 95 19.45 -2.38 11.45
CA GLY A 95 18.83 -3.68 11.65
C GLY A 95 17.38 -3.73 11.20
N TRP A 96 16.53 -4.38 12.00
CA TRP A 96 15.10 -4.54 11.70
C TRP A 96 14.30 -3.23 11.67
N TRP A 97 14.82 -2.13 12.23
CA TRP A 97 14.19 -0.81 12.05
C TRP A 97 14.14 -0.37 10.59
N ALA A 98 15.06 -0.87 9.75
CA ALA A 98 15.03 -0.65 8.30
C ALA A 98 13.69 -1.07 7.68
N MET A 99 13.05 -2.10 8.23
CA MET A 99 11.76 -2.59 7.73
C MET A 99 10.65 -1.57 7.96
N LEU A 100 10.59 -1.01 9.17
CA LEU A 100 9.59 0.00 9.51
C LEU A 100 9.79 1.27 8.67
N VAL A 101 11.05 1.70 8.50
CA VAL A 101 11.39 2.87 7.66
C VAL A 101 11.01 2.62 6.20
N ALA A 102 11.34 1.45 5.65
CA ALA A 102 10.97 1.08 4.29
C ALA A 102 9.44 1.02 4.11
N TRP A 103 8.73 0.41 5.05
CA TRP A 103 7.27 0.35 5.07
C TRP A 103 6.62 1.74 5.04
N MET A 104 7.07 2.65 5.90
CA MET A 104 6.59 4.02 5.94
C MET A 104 6.89 4.78 4.63
N GLY A 105 8.10 4.63 4.09
CA GLY A 105 8.48 5.24 2.82
C GLY A 105 7.61 4.75 1.66
N LEU A 106 7.27 3.46 1.64
CA LEU A 106 6.39 2.87 0.64
C LEU A 106 4.99 3.49 0.67
N TRP A 107 4.40 3.73 1.84
CA TRP A 107 3.10 4.42 1.92
C TRP A 107 3.10 5.83 1.36
N ILE A 108 4.18 6.58 1.60
CA ILE A 108 4.34 7.91 1.01
C ILE A 108 4.43 7.79 -0.51
N LEU A 109 5.26 6.88 -1.02
CA LEU A 109 5.43 6.66 -2.46
C LEU A 109 4.14 6.21 -3.14
N THR A 110 3.42 5.25 -2.55
CA THR A 110 2.11 4.79 -3.00
C THR A 110 1.10 5.94 -3.02
N ALA A 111 1.15 6.90 -2.08
CA ALA A 111 0.27 8.06 -2.14
C ALA A 111 0.50 8.93 -3.39
N PHE A 112 1.76 9.13 -3.78
CA PHE A 112 2.14 9.83 -5.01
C PHE A 112 1.78 9.05 -6.28
N LEU A 113 2.00 7.73 -6.30
CA LEU A 113 1.57 6.88 -7.40
C LEU A 113 0.05 6.88 -7.55
N ASN A 114 -0.67 6.75 -6.43
CA ASN A 114 -2.12 6.82 -6.40
C ASN A 114 -2.64 8.18 -6.89
N ARG A 115 -1.99 9.29 -6.51
CA ARG A 115 -2.28 10.62 -7.05
C ARG A 115 -2.11 10.63 -8.57
N TRP A 116 -0.97 10.16 -9.06
CA TRP A 116 -0.69 10.15 -10.49
C TRP A 116 -1.73 9.36 -11.30
N ILE A 117 -2.24 8.26 -10.75
CA ILE A 117 -3.21 7.38 -11.40
C ILE A 117 -4.66 7.90 -11.25
N GLN A 118 -5.04 8.31 -10.03
CA GLN A 118 -6.43 8.62 -9.69
C GLN A 118 -6.80 10.09 -9.88
N ASP A 119 -5.90 11.02 -9.57
CA ASP A 119 -6.16 12.46 -9.66
C ASP A 119 -4.84 13.24 -9.72
N SER A 120 -4.34 13.43 -10.95
CA SER A 120 -3.10 14.19 -11.18
C SER A 120 -3.24 15.68 -10.89
N THR A 121 -4.46 16.18 -10.59
CA THR A 121 -4.73 17.57 -10.25
C THR A 121 -4.68 17.84 -8.74
N GLU A 122 -4.71 16.79 -7.90
CA GLU A 122 -4.59 16.93 -6.44
C GLU A 122 -3.28 17.68 -6.09
N PRO A 123 -3.31 18.71 -5.22
CA PRO A 123 -2.10 19.42 -4.81
C PRO A 123 -1.08 18.49 -4.14
N LEU A 124 0.20 18.65 -4.47
CA LEU A 124 1.28 17.80 -3.92
C LEU A 124 1.34 17.83 -2.39
N SER A 125 0.99 18.95 -1.76
CA SER A 125 0.92 19.08 -0.30
C SER A 125 -0.17 18.20 0.32
N VAL A 126 -1.32 18.07 -0.35
CA VAL A 126 -2.42 17.20 0.09
C VAL A 126 -1.99 15.74 -0.06
N THR A 127 -1.40 15.37 -1.19
CA THR A 127 -0.84 14.03 -1.42
C THR A 127 0.22 13.66 -0.39
N PHE A 128 1.15 14.58 -0.11
CA PHE A 128 2.20 14.37 0.88
C PHE A 128 1.62 14.23 2.30
N GLY A 129 0.64 15.06 2.68
CA GLY A 129 -0.03 14.96 3.98
C GLY A 129 -0.78 13.64 4.13
N ARG A 130 -1.50 13.21 3.09
CA ARG A 130 -2.20 11.92 3.03
C ARG A 130 -1.23 10.73 3.10
N GLY A 131 -0.14 10.76 2.35
CA GLY A 131 0.91 9.74 2.39
C GLY A 131 1.63 9.68 3.73
N THR A 132 1.90 10.83 4.34
CA THR A 132 2.49 10.92 5.69
C THR A 132 1.55 10.33 6.75
N ALA A 133 0.26 10.67 6.70
CA ALA A 133 -0.74 10.09 7.58
C ALA A 133 -0.84 8.57 7.41
N ALA A 134 -0.87 8.09 6.16
CA ALA A 134 -0.86 6.66 5.85
C ALA A 134 0.38 5.97 6.43
N ALA A 135 1.56 6.55 6.22
CA ALA A 135 2.82 6.02 6.71
C ALA A 135 2.87 5.94 8.24
N LEU A 136 2.43 6.98 8.94
CA LEU A 136 2.45 7.01 10.41
C LEU A 136 1.45 6.02 11.00
N LEU A 137 0.19 6.04 10.54
CA LEU A 137 -0.86 5.18 11.10
C LEU A 137 -0.63 3.71 10.74
N SER A 138 -0.27 3.42 9.48
CA SER A 138 0.08 2.06 9.06
C SER A 138 1.41 1.60 9.64
N GLY A 139 2.40 2.48 9.77
CA GLY A 139 3.67 2.17 10.43
C GLY A 139 3.47 1.79 11.90
N ALA A 140 2.65 2.55 12.64
CA ALA A 140 2.29 2.21 14.01
C ALA A 140 1.56 0.86 14.08
N ALA A 141 0.57 0.63 13.21
CA ALA A 141 -0.16 -0.63 13.15
C ALA A 141 0.75 -1.82 12.78
N PHE A 142 1.66 -1.64 11.82
CA PHE A 142 2.66 -2.64 11.44
C PHE A 142 3.60 -2.96 12.62
N TYR A 143 4.11 -1.94 13.30
CA TYR A 143 4.97 -2.11 14.47
C TYR A 143 4.27 -2.88 15.60
N LEU A 144 2.98 -2.62 15.83
CA LEU A 144 2.23 -3.26 16.90
C LEU A 144 1.73 -4.67 16.54
N ALA A 145 1.35 -4.92 15.29
CA ALA A 145 0.67 -6.15 14.90
C ALA A 145 1.55 -7.14 14.12
N VAL A 146 2.44 -6.65 13.24
CA VAL A 146 3.26 -7.48 12.34
C VAL A 146 4.66 -7.70 12.89
N TYR A 147 5.27 -6.68 13.47
CA TYR A 147 6.61 -6.81 14.03
C TYR A 147 6.74 -7.94 15.07
N PRO A 148 5.77 -8.16 15.99
CA PRO A 148 5.85 -9.26 16.95
C PRO A 148 5.76 -10.65 16.31
N ILE A 149 4.96 -10.84 15.26
CA ILE A 149 4.84 -12.15 14.59
C ILE A 149 6.12 -12.53 13.82
N TRP A 150 6.85 -11.52 13.31
CA TRP A 150 8.12 -11.73 12.61
C TRP A 150 9.29 -12.00 13.56
N LEU A 151 9.39 -11.25 14.66
CA LEU A 151 10.47 -11.44 15.64
C LEU A 151 10.21 -12.59 16.62
N GLY A 152 8.95 -12.94 16.87
CA GLY A 152 8.55 -13.97 17.83
C GLY A 152 8.82 -15.41 17.40
N GLY A 153 9.46 -15.64 16.25
CA GLY A 153 9.88 -16.98 15.83
C GLY A 153 8.76 -17.89 15.33
N GLN A 154 7.59 -17.34 14.95
CA GLN A 154 6.48 -18.13 14.40
C GLN A 154 6.76 -18.75 13.01
N THR A 155 7.96 -18.56 12.45
CA THR A 155 8.34 -18.98 11.09
C THR A 155 8.21 -20.48 10.83
N ARG A 156 8.16 -21.33 11.87
CA ARG A 156 8.02 -22.80 11.73
C ARG A 156 6.60 -23.35 11.98
N ASN A 157 5.72 -22.61 12.65
CA ASN A 157 4.31 -22.99 12.85
C ASN A 157 3.43 -21.73 13.01
N PRO A 158 3.22 -20.96 11.93
CA PRO A 158 2.52 -19.69 12.02
C PRO A 158 1.03 -19.91 12.28
N ALA A 159 0.47 -19.15 13.21
CA ALA A 159 -0.97 -19.04 13.32
C ALA A 159 -1.49 -18.16 12.17
N TYR A 160 -1.77 -18.74 11.00
CA TYR A 160 -2.12 -17.97 9.79
C TYR A 160 -3.34 -17.04 9.96
N ALA A 161 -4.27 -17.38 10.85
CA ALA A 161 -5.37 -16.48 11.20
C ALA A 161 -4.87 -15.21 11.92
N LEU A 162 -3.86 -15.33 12.78
CA LEU A 162 -3.20 -14.20 13.43
C LEU A 162 -2.39 -13.40 12.41
N ASN A 163 -1.61 -14.04 11.53
CA ASN A 163 -0.88 -13.33 10.47
C ASN A 163 -1.84 -12.51 9.60
N PHE A 164 -2.93 -13.12 9.16
CA PHE A 164 -3.97 -12.43 8.39
C PHE A 164 -4.54 -11.23 9.13
N ALA A 165 -4.93 -11.40 10.40
CA ALA A 165 -5.45 -10.31 11.21
C ALA A 165 -4.41 -9.19 11.40
N SER A 166 -3.15 -9.54 11.66
CA SER A 166 -2.05 -8.59 11.81
C SER A 166 -1.81 -7.79 10.53
N TRP A 167 -1.77 -8.45 9.37
CA TRP A 167 -1.63 -7.77 8.09
C TRP A 167 -2.83 -6.87 7.80
N PHE A 168 -4.04 -7.36 8.02
CA PHE A 168 -5.26 -6.55 7.85
C PHE A 168 -5.20 -5.27 8.69
N VAL A 169 -4.86 -5.39 9.98
CA VAL A 169 -4.70 -4.23 10.88
C VAL A 169 -3.58 -3.30 10.41
N ALA A 170 -2.46 -3.82 9.91
CA ALA A 170 -1.37 -3.00 9.39
C ALA A 170 -1.78 -2.20 8.13
N PHE A 171 -2.49 -2.82 7.18
CA PHE A 171 -2.87 -2.18 5.92
C PHE A 171 -4.06 -1.23 6.05
N LEU A 172 -5.04 -1.55 6.90
CA LEU A 172 -6.31 -0.83 6.99
C LEU A 172 -6.16 0.69 7.17
N PRO A 173 -5.38 1.22 8.13
CA PRO A 173 -5.27 2.68 8.31
C PRO A 173 -4.57 3.36 7.14
N GLY A 174 -3.61 2.71 6.49
CA GLY A 174 -2.96 3.23 5.29
C GLY A 174 -3.96 3.40 4.16
N PHE A 175 -4.73 2.36 3.86
CA PHE A 175 -5.79 2.43 2.85
C PHE A 175 -6.92 3.40 3.22
N ALA A 176 -7.24 3.55 4.50
CA ALA A 176 -8.21 4.53 4.95
C ALA A 176 -7.74 5.95 4.59
N CYS A 177 -6.49 6.28 4.86
CA CYS A 177 -5.90 7.55 4.44
C CYS A 177 -5.93 7.72 2.91
N LEU A 178 -5.60 6.68 2.14
CA LEU A 178 -5.51 6.81 0.68
C LEU A 178 -6.89 6.90 -0.03
N LEU A 179 -7.92 6.21 0.47
CA LEU A 179 -9.15 5.96 -0.28
C LEU A 179 -10.39 6.66 0.28
N LEU A 180 -10.43 7.05 1.56
CA LEU A 180 -11.62 7.68 2.15
C LEU A 180 -11.85 9.12 1.69
N GLN A 181 -10.98 9.67 0.85
CA GLN A 181 -11.06 11.06 0.43
C GLN A 181 -12.37 11.34 -0.31
N LYS A 182 -13.06 12.39 0.14
CA LYS A 182 -14.28 12.90 -0.47
C LYS A 182 -13.84 13.65 -1.73
N ARG A 183 -14.29 13.21 -2.91
CA ARG A 183 -14.24 14.04 -4.12
C ARG A 183 -14.87 15.38 -3.71
N GLN A 184 -14.10 16.47 -3.71
CA GLN A 184 -14.71 17.79 -3.62
C GLN A 184 -15.44 18.00 -4.95
N THR A 185 -16.68 17.54 -5.01
CA THR A 185 -17.64 18.02 -6.01
C THR A 185 -17.65 19.53 -5.84
N GLY A 186 -17.25 20.23 -6.90
CA GLY A 186 -16.99 21.67 -6.87
C GLY A 186 -18.07 22.46 -6.13
N ALA A 187 -17.69 23.05 -5.01
CA ALA A 187 -18.22 24.32 -4.60
C ALA A 187 -17.22 25.34 -5.18
N ILE A 188 -17.54 26.21 -6.12
CA ILE A 188 -18.72 27.06 -6.21
C ILE A 188 -19.09 27.26 -7.70
N GLU A 189 -20.32 26.90 -8.06
CA GLU A 189 -21.00 27.46 -9.22
C GLU A 189 -21.13 28.99 -9.07
N ARG A 190 -20.90 29.72 -10.17
CA ARG A 190 -21.49 31.03 -10.48
C ARG A 190 -21.23 32.18 -9.48
N THR A 191 -20.14 32.90 -9.73
CA THR A 191 -20.17 34.38 -9.73
C THR A 191 -20.09 34.90 -11.16
N GLU A 192 -20.97 34.38 -12.03
CA GLU A 192 -21.41 35.10 -13.22
C GLU A 192 -22.87 35.45 -12.99
N GLY A 193 -23.15 36.74 -12.74
CA GLY A 193 -24.53 37.20 -12.62
C GLY A 193 -24.78 38.42 -11.74
N ILE A 194 -23.92 39.44 -11.74
CA ILE A 194 -24.42 40.82 -11.58
C ILE A 194 -23.54 41.76 -12.43
N GLY A 195 -23.93 41.91 -13.69
CA GLY A 195 -23.66 43.12 -14.46
C GLY A 195 -24.92 43.96 -14.45
N PHE A 196 -24.82 45.17 -13.90
CA PHE A 196 -25.37 46.43 -14.40
C PHE A 196 -24.55 47.56 -13.79
#